data_AF-A0A3M2LUS9-F1
#
_entry.id   AF-A0A3M2LUS9-F1
#
_cell.length_a   1.000
_cell.length_b   1.000
_cell.length_c   1.000
_cell.angle_alpha   90.00
_cell.angle_beta   90.00
_cell.angle_gamma   90.00
#
_symmetry.space_group_name_H-M   'P 1'
#
loop_
_entity.id
_entity.type
_entity.pdbx_description
1 polymer ?
#
loop_
_entity_poly.entity_id
_entity_poly.type
_entity_poly.pdbx_seq_one_letter_code
_entity_poly.pdbx_strand_id
1 'polypeptide(L)'
;AADRARADAAAAAERTASEAAEALAAAQEEAARLRAKGDSFLAEARDAAHQERSQAHEQSEELLATARTRLDEAERRAETLVSAAEHKAQQVRDSVAGLREEAEAEIATHRAEAEQAAARVLRESAEEKEAAAALAERTVTEAIAEAEAARRAAEEEAARVRADAEAVRDGALADAARRRTGAAEQADRLVARATEESQRLTAEAEKRADGMVAAARKESDRVLAEAKASGAELVERSREDANTLLEEARRDAAAIRERAEELRRRVEAEVEELHDRARRESAEQARAAGERVDKLMRAAEEQREEAREAAAKIMAEANAEAGKVRIAAVRKAEALLKETELQRTATLAEAREARVQAEREATRMVEEGKRELEQLARRREDINAEISRVQDMLEALESFEAPKPAGTAKSAKGQPGSVTAGAGAGPGRPAGKRPGG
;
A
#
# COMPACT_ATOMS: atom_id res chain seq x y z
N ALA A 1 -5.69 56.73 -108.19
CA ALA A 1 -6.00 57.50 -106.96
C ALA A 1 -7.05 56.79 -106.10
N ALA A 2 -8.16 56.30 -106.69
CA ALA A 2 -9.25 55.62 -105.96
C ALA A 2 -8.85 54.33 -105.21
N ASP A 3 -7.95 53.50 -105.75
CA ASP A 3 -7.51 52.28 -105.06
C ASP A 3 -6.54 52.55 -103.90
N ARG A 4 -5.78 53.66 -103.94
CA ARG A 4 -4.94 54.09 -102.81
C ARG A 4 -5.79 54.55 -101.63
N ALA A 5 -6.83 55.34 -101.88
CA ALA A 5 -7.75 55.80 -100.82
C ALA A 5 -8.53 54.63 -100.15
N ARG A 6 -8.88 53.57 -100.90
CA ARG A 6 -9.46 52.33 -100.34
C ARG A 6 -8.46 51.58 -99.45
N ALA A 7 -7.21 51.45 -99.91
CA ALA A 7 -6.16 50.84 -99.11
C ALA A 7 -5.87 51.65 -97.84
N ASP A 8 -5.86 52.99 -97.93
CA ASP A 8 -5.63 53.89 -96.80
C ASP A 8 -6.77 53.86 -95.77
N ALA A 9 -8.02 53.79 -96.24
CA ALA A 9 -9.20 53.67 -95.39
C ALA A 9 -9.32 52.28 -94.74
N ALA A 10 -9.06 51.21 -95.49
CA ALA A 10 -8.98 49.85 -94.95
C ALA A 10 -7.85 49.73 -93.92
N ALA A 11 -6.68 50.33 -94.19
CA ALA A 11 -5.56 50.38 -93.24
C ALA A 11 -5.86 51.27 -92.02
N ALA A 12 -6.71 52.29 -92.13
CA ALA A 12 -7.19 53.06 -90.98
C ALA A 12 -8.15 52.24 -90.10
N ALA A 13 -9.06 51.48 -90.71
CA ALA A 13 -9.98 50.60 -89.99
C ALA A 13 -9.28 49.38 -89.37
N GLU A 14 -8.25 48.85 -90.03
CA GLU A 14 -7.39 47.80 -89.47
C GLU A 14 -6.58 48.33 -88.29
N ARG A 15 -6.11 49.58 -88.35
CA ARG A 15 -5.48 50.26 -87.21
C ARG A 15 -6.45 50.45 -86.04
N THR A 16 -7.66 50.97 -86.28
CA THR A 16 -8.64 51.14 -85.19
C THR A 16 -9.14 49.81 -84.63
N ALA A 17 -9.25 48.76 -85.45
CA ALA A 17 -9.53 47.40 -84.98
C ALA A 17 -8.38 46.81 -84.16
N SER A 18 -7.12 47.07 -84.54
CA SER A 18 -5.93 46.68 -83.78
C SER A 18 -5.86 47.42 -82.45
N GLU A 19 -6.07 48.74 -82.44
CA GLU A 19 -6.13 49.57 -81.23
C GLU A 19 -7.24 49.12 -80.28
N ALA A 20 -8.42 48.76 -80.81
CA ALA A 20 -9.52 48.20 -80.02
C ALA A 20 -9.19 46.80 -79.46
N ALA A 21 -8.49 45.96 -80.22
CA ALA A 21 -8.04 44.64 -79.77
C ALA A 21 -6.94 44.73 -78.70
N GLU A 22 -6.01 45.68 -78.84
CA GLU A 22 -4.97 45.99 -77.86
C GLU A 22 -5.56 46.52 -76.55
N ALA A 23 -6.53 47.45 -76.63
CA ALA A 23 -7.25 47.96 -75.46
C ALA A 23 -8.04 46.85 -74.74
N LEU A 24 -8.71 45.96 -75.50
CA LEU A 24 -9.40 44.80 -74.93
C LEU A 24 -8.42 43.82 -74.28
N ALA A 25 -7.27 43.54 -74.91
CA ALA A 25 -6.24 42.66 -74.37
C ALA A 25 -5.64 43.23 -73.08
N ALA A 26 -5.34 44.53 -73.04
CA ALA A 26 -4.86 45.22 -71.84
C ALA A 26 -5.88 45.13 -70.69
N ALA A 27 -7.17 45.35 -70.96
CA ALA A 27 -8.23 45.21 -69.96
C ALA A 27 -8.43 43.75 -69.51
N GLN A 28 -8.23 42.77 -70.39
CA GLN A 28 -8.26 41.34 -70.03
C GLN A 28 -7.09 40.96 -69.12
N GLU A 29 -5.88 41.47 -69.40
CA GLU A 29 -4.71 41.29 -68.53
C GLU A 29 -4.93 41.95 -67.16
N GLU A 30 -5.44 43.17 -67.12
CA GLU A 30 -5.75 43.87 -65.87
C GLU A 30 -6.82 43.12 -65.06
N ALA A 31 -7.89 42.64 -65.71
CA ALA A 31 -8.89 41.81 -65.07
C ALA A 31 -8.32 40.47 -64.56
N ALA A 32 -7.36 39.87 -65.26
CA ALA A 32 -6.65 38.67 -64.81
C ALA A 32 -5.75 38.97 -63.60
N ARG A 33 -5.05 40.11 -63.59
CA ARG A 33 -4.25 40.57 -62.44
C ARG A 33 -5.11 40.83 -61.21
N LEU A 34 -6.25 41.49 -61.37
CA LEU A 34 -7.20 41.74 -60.27
C LEU A 34 -7.80 40.44 -59.72
N ARG A 35 -8.13 39.47 -60.59
CA ARG A 35 -8.55 38.11 -60.17
C ARG A 35 -7.46 37.41 -59.37
N ALA A 36 -6.23 37.38 -59.89
CA ALA A 36 -5.09 36.77 -59.20
C ALA A 36 -4.82 37.43 -57.84
N LYS A 37 -4.96 38.76 -57.75
CA LYS A 37 -4.83 39.51 -56.49
C LYS A 37 -5.95 39.17 -55.50
N GLY A 38 -7.19 39.03 -55.96
CA GLY A 38 -8.31 38.59 -55.11
C GLY A 38 -8.14 37.15 -54.61
N ASP A 39 -7.62 36.26 -55.45
CA ASP A 39 -7.33 34.88 -55.07
C ASP A 39 -6.12 34.77 -54.12
N SER A 40 -5.09 35.61 -54.29
CA SER A 40 -3.96 35.67 -53.36
C SER A 40 -4.37 36.18 -51.98
N PHE A 41 -5.21 37.23 -51.90
CA PHE A 41 -5.75 37.69 -50.61
C PHE A 41 -6.58 36.62 -49.90
N LEU A 42 -7.37 35.84 -50.63
CA LEU A 42 -8.14 34.74 -50.04
C LEU A 42 -7.22 33.60 -49.57
N ALA A 43 -6.14 33.30 -50.28
CA ALA A 43 -5.15 32.32 -49.86
C ALA A 43 -4.44 32.75 -48.57
N GLU A 44 -3.94 33.99 -48.52
CA GLU A 44 -3.31 34.58 -47.33
C GLU A 44 -4.28 34.59 -46.14
N ALA A 45 -5.56 34.91 -46.36
CA ALA A 45 -6.58 34.89 -45.32
C ALA A 45 -6.85 33.48 -44.78
N ARG A 46 -6.84 32.46 -45.65
CA ARG A 46 -6.98 31.05 -45.25
C ARG A 46 -5.80 30.57 -44.42
N ASP A 47 -4.58 30.95 -44.81
CA ASP A 47 -3.38 30.63 -44.07
C ASP A 47 -3.37 31.32 -42.71
N ALA A 48 -3.71 32.61 -42.65
CA ALA A 48 -3.85 33.35 -41.38
C ALA A 48 -4.94 32.75 -40.48
N ALA A 49 -6.10 32.39 -41.03
CA ALA A 49 -7.18 31.71 -40.32
C ALA A 49 -6.81 30.30 -39.83
N HIS A 50 -5.93 29.60 -40.54
CA HIS A 50 -5.38 28.33 -40.10
C HIS A 50 -4.36 28.51 -38.97
N GLN A 51 -3.45 29.47 -39.09
CA GLN A 51 -2.48 29.82 -38.07
C GLN A 51 -3.14 30.22 -36.76
N GLU A 52 -4.15 31.08 -36.79
CA GLU A 52 -4.91 31.50 -35.59
C GLU A 52 -5.55 30.30 -34.87
N ARG A 53 -6.17 29.38 -35.64
CA ARG A 53 -6.78 28.17 -35.07
C ARG A 53 -5.74 27.20 -34.50
N SER A 54 -4.58 27.08 -35.15
CA SER A 54 -3.47 26.23 -34.67
C SER A 54 -2.89 26.78 -33.36
N GLN A 55 -2.60 28.08 -33.30
CA GLN A 55 -2.09 28.73 -32.09
C GLN A 55 -3.08 28.60 -30.92
N ALA A 56 -4.37 28.78 -31.19
CA ALA A 56 -5.40 28.59 -30.17
C ALA A 56 -5.53 27.13 -29.71
N HIS A 57 -5.32 26.17 -30.61
CA HIS A 57 -5.28 24.76 -30.26
C HIS A 57 -4.08 24.45 -29.35
N GLU A 58 -2.89 24.93 -29.70
CA GLU A 58 -1.67 24.77 -28.90
C GLU A 58 -1.83 25.38 -27.49
N GLN A 59 -2.32 26.62 -27.40
CA GLN A 59 -2.61 27.27 -26.11
C GLN A 59 -3.64 26.48 -25.29
N SER A 60 -4.67 25.94 -25.94
CA SER A 60 -5.68 25.14 -25.25
C SER A 60 -5.13 23.81 -24.72
N GLU A 61 -4.24 23.15 -25.49
CA GLU A 61 -3.58 21.92 -25.05
C GLU A 61 -2.59 22.19 -23.91
N GLU A 62 -1.88 23.32 -23.93
CA GLU A 62 -0.96 23.72 -22.85
C GLU A 62 -1.71 23.96 -21.52
N LEU A 63 -2.87 24.63 -21.58
CA LEU A 63 -3.75 24.82 -20.41
C LEU A 63 -4.23 23.47 -19.86
N LEU A 64 -4.66 22.56 -20.74
CA LEU A 64 -5.11 21.23 -20.34
C LEU A 64 -3.97 20.36 -19.80
N ALA A 65 -2.77 20.45 -20.37
CA ALA A 65 -1.59 19.73 -19.89
C ALA A 65 -1.16 20.20 -18.49
N THR A 66 -1.19 21.52 -18.25
CA THR A 66 -0.93 22.10 -16.93
C THR A 66 -1.97 21.64 -15.91
N ALA A 67 -3.25 21.62 -16.29
CA ALA A 67 -4.32 21.15 -15.41
C ALA A 67 -4.20 19.64 -15.09
N ARG A 68 -3.87 18.80 -16.08
CA ARG A 68 -3.59 17.36 -15.88
C ARG A 68 -2.42 17.13 -14.93
N THR A 69 -1.34 17.89 -15.08
CA THR A 69 -0.18 17.78 -14.18
C THR A 69 -0.57 18.11 -12.73
N ARG A 70 -1.39 19.14 -12.52
CA ARG A 70 -1.90 19.49 -11.18
C ARG A 70 -2.86 18.43 -10.62
N LEU A 71 -3.67 17.80 -11.46
CA LEU A 71 -4.51 16.66 -11.06
C LEU A 71 -3.65 15.49 -10.59
N ASP A 72 -2.66 15.08 -11.38
CA ASP A 72 -1.76 13.97 -11.04
C ASP A 72 -1.00 14.25 -9.72
N GLU A 73 -0.55 15.50 -9.51
CA GLU A 73 0.06 15.90 -8.24
C GLU A 73 -0.91 15.84 -7.05
N ALA A 74 -2.16 16.26 -7.24
CA ALA A 74 -3.19 16.21 -6.20
C ALA A 74 -3.54 14.75 -5.85
N GLU A 75 -3.68 13.88 -6.84
CA GLU A 75 -3.93 12.45 -6.66
C GLU A 75 -2.78 11.77 -5.89
N ARG A 76 -1.53 12.02 -6.29
CA ARG A 76 -0.35 11.49 -5.56
C ARG A 76 -0.27 11.97 -4.11
N ARG A 77 -0.58 13.25 -3.85
CA ARG A 77 -0.62 13.79 -2.49
C ARG A 77 -1.71 13.10 -1.66
N ALA A 78 -2.89 12.88 -2.24
CA ALA A 78 -3.97 12.19 -1.56
C ALA A 78 -3.64 10.71 -1.29
N GLU A 79 -3.04 10.00 -2.23
CA GLU A 79 -2.54 8.63 -2.03
C GLU A 79 -1.49 8.56 -0.91
N THR A 80 -0.57 9.52 -0.89
CA THR A 80 0.45 9.61 0.17
C THR A 80 -0.17 9.84 1.54
N LEU A 81 -1.20 10.69 1.65
CA LEU A 81 -1.92 10.95 2.89
C LEU A 81 -2.67 9.70 3.39
N VAL A 82 -3.37 9.00 2.50
CA VAL A 82 -4.07 7.75 2.84
C VAL A 82 -3.07 6.68 3.27
N SER A 83 -1.99 6.48 2.52
CA SER A 83 -0.94 5.51 2.88
C SER A 83 -0.28 5.83 4.23
N ALA A 84 -0.02 7.12 4.53
CA ALA A 84 0.50 7.54 5.81
C ALA A 84 -0.50 7.27 6.96
N ALA A 85 -1.80 7.50 6.73
CA ALA A 85 -2.85 7.20 7.69
C ALA A 85 -2.99 5.68 7.94
N GLU A 86 -2.95 4.86 6.89
CA GLU A 86 -2.96 3.39 6.97
C GLU A 86 -1.75 2.87 7.74
N HIS A 87 -0.56 3.39 7.44
CA HIS A 87 0.65 3.00 8.16
C HIS A 87 0.56 3.37 9.63
N LYS A 88 0.05 4.57 9.96
CA LYS A 88 -0.14 4.98 11.35
C LYS A 88 -1.20 4.12 12.04
N ALA A 89 -2.27 3.75 11.33
CA ALA A 89 -3.29 2.85 11.82
C ALA A 89 -2.72 1.46 12.15
N GLN A 90 -1.84 0.95 11.30
CA GLN A 90 -1.17 -0.32 11.54
C GLN A 90 -0.26 -0.24 12.78
N GLN A 91 0.57 0.81 12.90
CA GLN A 91 1.41 1.01 14.09
C GLN A 91 0.60 1.03 15.40
N VAL A 92 -0.58 1.67 15.38
CA VAL A 92 -1.47 1.71 16.55
C VAL A 92 -2.04 0.32 16.86
N ARG A 93 -2.42 -0.46 15.84
CA ARG A 93 -2.88 -1.86 16.03
C ARG A 93 -1.77 -2.73 16.60
N ASP A 94 -0.56 -2.63 16.05
CA ASP A 94 0.60 -3.39 16.51
C ASP A 94 0.97 -3.02 17.95
N SER A 95 0.93 -1.74 18.32
CA SER A 95 1.15 -1.28 19.69
C SER A 95 0.10 -1.83 20.67
N VAL A 96 -1.17 -1.88 20.29
CA VAL A 96 -2.23 -2.48 21.13
C VAL A 96 -2.06 -3.99 21.25
N ALA A 97 -1.63 -4.67 20.17
CA ALA A 97 -1.32 -6.09 20.22
C ALA A 97 -0.14 -6.37 21.18
N GLY A 98 0.94 -5.59 21.08
CA GLY A 98 2.08 -5.69 21.98
C GLY A 98 1.73 -5.50 23.46
N LEU A 99 0.91 -4.48 23.78
CA LEU A 99 0.45 -4.26 25.16
C LEU A 99 -0.37 -5.44 25.72
N ARG A 100 -1.13 -6.14 24.86
CA ARG A 100 -1.88 -7.34 25.25
C ARG A 100 -0.95 -8.51 25.53
N GLU A 101 0.05 -8.72 24.66
CA GLU A 101 1.06 -9.77 24.85
C GLU A 101 1.88 -9.53 26.12
N GLU A 102 2.27 -8.27 26.39
CA GLU A 102 2.96 -7.87 27.63
C GLU A 102 2.10 -8.17 28.87
N ALA A 103 0.83 -7.77 28.86
CA ALA A 103 -0.09 -8.04 29.96
C ALA A 103 -0.30 -9.56 30.19
N GLU A 104 -0.45 -10.35 29.13
CA GLU A 104 -0.56 -11.81 29.24
C GLU A 104 0.71 -12.45 29.81
N ALA A 105 1.89 -11.94 29.43
CA ALA A 105 3.18 -12.41 29.94
C ALA A 105 3.39 -12.08 31.43
N GLU A 106 3.02 -10.88 31.88
CA GLU A 106 3.06 -10.49 33.30
C GLU A 106 2.17 -11.39 34.14
N ILE A 107 0.94 -11.66 33.67
CA ILE A 107 0.01 -12.53 34.38
C ILE A 107 0.53 -13.97 34.46
N ALA A 108 1.10 -14.49 33.37
CA ALA A 108 1.72 -15.82 33.37
C ALA A 108 2.88 -15.90 34.38
N THR A 109 3.68 -14.84 34.49
CA THR A 109 4.81 -14.74 35.43
C THR A 109 4.31 -14.79 36.88
N HIS A 110 3.33 -13.96 37.24
CA HIS A 110 2.76 -13.95 38.59
C HIS A 110 2.15 -15.29 38.99
N ARG A 111 1.48 -15.98 38.06
CA ARG A 111 0.96 -17.33 38.30
C ARG A 111 2.08 -18.33 38.58
N ALA A 112 3.15 -18.31 37.80
CA ALA A 112 4.28 -19.21 37.99
C ALA A 112 5.00 -18.98 39.33
N GLU A 113 5.21 -17.72 39.72
CA GLU A 113 5.81 -17.35 41.01
C GLU A 113 4.96 -17.84 42.19
N ALA A 114 3.64 -17.68 42.11
CA ALA A 114 2.71 -18.14 43.13
C ALA A 114 2.68 -19.66 43.29
N GLU A 115 2.64 -20.40 42.17
CA GLU A 115 2.68 -21.85 42.16
C GLU A 115 3.99 -22.38 42.78
N GLN A 116 5.12 -21.73 42.48
CA GLN A 116 6.42 -22.06 43.08
C GLN A 116 6.46 -21.79 44.59
N ALA A 117 5.94 -20.65 45.04
CA ALA A 117 5.89 -20.32 46.47
C ALA A 117 5.03 -21.33 47.26
N ALA A 118 3.85 -21.70 46.74
CA ALA A 118 2.98 -22.70 47.35
C ALA A 118 3.62 -24.09 47.36
N ALA A 119 4.35 -24.47 46.30
CA ALA A 119 5.08 -25.73 46.24
C ALA A 119 6.23 -25.78 47.26
N ARG A 120 6.94 -24.66 47.47
CA ARG A 120 8.03 -24.55 48.46
C ARG A 120 7.51 -24.79 49.89
N VAL A 121 6.44 -24.09 50.29
CA VAL A 121 5.87 -24.22 51.65
C VAL A 121 5.40 -25.65 51.93
N LEU A 122 4.77 -26.32 50.96
CA LEU A 122 4.34 -27.70 51.13
C LEU A 122 5.51 -28.69 51.25
N ARG A 123 6.60 -28.44 50.52
CA ARG A 123 7.82 -29.26 50.62
C ARG A 123 8.46 -29.13 51.99
N GLU A 124 8.65 -27.89 52.46
CA GLU A 124 9.24 -27.61 53.78
C GLU A 124 8.41 -28.27 54.90
N SER A 125 7.08 -28.19 54.83
CA SER A 125 6.20 -28.88 55.79
C SER A 125 6.30 -30.40 55.75
N ALA A 126 6.50 -31.00 54.57
CA ALA A 126 6.67 -32.44 54.45
C ALA A 126 8.00 -32.90 55.07
N GLU A 127 9.08 -32.14 54.86
CA GLU A 127 10.40 -32.37 55.44
C GLU A 127 10.37 -32.29 56.97
N GLU A 128 9.69 -31.27 57.54
CA GLU A 128 9.51 -31.14 58.99
C GLU A 128 8.74 -32.33 59.60
N LYS A 129 7.69 -32.79 58.94
CA LYS A 129 6.92 -33.97 59.38
C LYS A 129 7.77 -35.25 59.37
N GLU A 130 8.61 -35.43 58.35
CA GLU A 130 9.52 -36.57 58.26
C GLU A 130 10.59 -36.52 59.35
N ALA A 131 11.14 -35.33 59.62
CA ALA A 131 12.09 -35.11 60.70
C ALA A 131 11.50 -35.43 62.09
N ALA A 132 10.25 -35.00 62.34
CA ALA A 132 9.54 -35.33 63.58
C ALA A 132 9.31 -36.85 63.73
N ALA A 133 8.94 -37.53 62.65
CA ALA A 133 8.77 -38.99 62.66
C ALA A 133 10.08 -39.72 62.97
N ALA A 134 11.19 -39.28 62.38
CA ALA A 134 12.52 -39.85 62.65
C ALA A 134 12.97 -39.61 64.09
N LEU A 135 12.67 -38.45 64.68
CA LEU A 135 12.98 -38.15 66.08
C LEU A 135 12.16 -39.05 67.02
N ALA A 136 10.85 -39.17 66.79
CA ALA A 136 9.97 -40.04 67.56
C ALA A 136 10.44 -41.51 67.55
N GLU A 137 10.84 -42.03 66.39
CA GLU A 137 11.38 -43.39 66.25
C GLU A 137 12.68 -43.58 67.05
N ARG A 138 13.59 -42.60 66.99
CA ARG A 138 14.85 -42.63 67.74
C ARG A 138 14.61 -42.64 69.25
N THR A 139 13.76 -41.74 69.75
CA THR A 139 13.46 -41.64 71.19
C THR A 139 12.92 -42.95 71.74
N VAL A 140 11.97 -43.60 71.03
CA VAL A 140 11.42 -44.89 71.46
C VAL A 140 12.49 -45.99 71.42
N THR A 141 13.34 -46.00 70.39
CA THR A 141 14.40 -47.00 70.26
C THR A 141 15.45 -46.87 71.36
N GLU A 142 15.87 -45.65 71.68
CA GLU A 142 16.82 -45.36 72.76
C GLU A 142 16.26 -45.76 74.12
N ALA A 143 14.99 -45.46 74.39
CA ALA A 143 14.33 -45.86 75.63
C ALA A 143 14.20 -47.38 75.78
N ILE A 144 13.93 -48.10 74.70
CA ILE A 144 13.93 -49.58 74.69
C ILE A 144 15.33 -50.11 75.02
N ALA A 145 16.37 -49.57 74.38
CA ALA A 145 17.75 -49.97 74.62
C ALA A 145 18.18 -49.71 76.08
N GLU A 146 17.80 -48.57 76.65
CA GLU A 146 18.09 -48.23 78.05
C GLU A 146 17.33 -49.14 79.03
N ALA A 147 16.05 -49.43 78.76
CA ALA A 147 15.26 -50.37 79.55
C ALA A 147 15.84 -51.79 79.52
N GLU A 148 16.34 -52.24 78.37
CA GLU A 148 17.05 -53.52 78.24
C GLU A 148 18.38 -53.53 79.01
N ALA A 149 19.16 -52.45 78.94
CA ALA A 149 20.41 -52.32 79.67
C ALA A 149 20.20 -52.35 81.20
N ALA A 150 19.18 -51.63 81.70
CA ALA A 150 18.81 -51.62 83.11
C ALA A 150 18.38 -53.02 83.60
N ARG A 151 17.63 -53.76 82.77
CA ARG A 151 17.25 -55.15 83.07
C ARG A 151 18.46 -56.08 83.14
N ARG A 152 19.39 -55.98 82.18
CA ARG A 152 20.63 -56.78 82.20
C ARG A 152 21.47 -56.49 83.44
N ALA A 153 21.64 -55.21 83.81
CA ALA A 153 22.35 -54.83 85.02
C ALA A 153 21.69 -55.39 86.30
N ALA A 154 20.37 -55.36 86.38
CA ALA A 154 19.63 -55.93 87.50
C ALA A 154 19.71 -57.47 87.55
N GLU A 155 19.73 -58.14 86.39
CA GLU A 155 19.94 -59.59 86.29
C GLU A 155 21.34 -60.01 86.75
N GLU A 156 22.36 -59.25 86.35
CA GLU A 156 23.74 -59.46 86.82
C GLU A 156 23.85 -59.26 88.34
N GLU A 157 23.25 -58.21 88.89
CA GLU A 157 23.27 -57.95 90.34
C GLU A 157 22.50 -59.01 91.12
N ALA A 158 21.30 -59.39 90.65
CA ALA A 158 20.53 -60.48 91.24
C ALA A 158 21.28 -61.82 91.19
N ALA A 159 22.06 -62.08 90.12
CA ALA A 159 22.91 -63.27 90.05
C ALA A 159 24.05 -63.21 91.08
N ARG A 160 24.69 -62.05 91.27
CA ARG A 160 25.73 -61.84 92.30
C ARG A 160 25.19 -62.07 93.71
N VAL A 161 24.07 -61.43 94.06
CA VAL A 161 23.43 -61.58 95.38
C VAL A 161 23.09 -63.05 95.68
N ARG A 162 22.58 -63.79 94.69
CA ARG A 162 22.33 -65.22 94.83
C ARG A 162 23.61 -66.03 95.04
N ALA A 163 24.65 -65.76 94.25
CA ALA A 163 25.94 -66.44 94.36
C ALA A 163 26.61 -66.18 95.72
N ASP A 164 26.60 -64.94 96.20
CA ASP A 164 27.14 -64.56 97.50
C ASP A 164 26.39 -65.27 98.64
N ALA A 165 25.06 -65.35 98.56
CA ALA A 165 24.26 -66.05 99.56
C ALA A 165 24.51 -67.57 99.56
N GLU A 166 24.69 -68.18 98.39
CA GLU A 166 25.06 -69.59 98.27
C GLU A 166 26.47 -69.84 98.83
N ALA A 167 27.44 -68.97 98.55
CA ALA A 167 28.77 -69.03 99.12
C ALA A 167 28.76 -68.91 100.65
N VAL A 168 27.92 -68.03 101.21
CA VAL A 168 27.73 -67.90 102.66
C VAL A 168 27.11 -69.17 103.26
N ARG A 169 26.09 -69.75 102.60
CA ARG A 169 25.48 -71.02 103.04
C ARG A 169 26.52 -72.13 103.04
N ASP A 170 27.25 -72.29 101.95
CA ASP A 170 28.25 -73.35 101.80
C ASP A 170 29.39 -73.17 102.80
N GLY A 171 29.80 -71.92 103.07
CA GLY A 171 30.73 -71.56 104.14
C GLY A 171 30.22 -71.95 105.53
N ALA A 172 28.96 -71.65 105.85
CA ALA A 172 28.33 -72.01 107.13
C ALA A 172 28.20 -73.53 107.31
N LEU A 173 27.85 -74.27 106.23
CA LEU A 173 27.82 -75.73 106.22
C LEU A 173 29.21 -76.33 106.43
N ALA A 174 30.23 -75.77 105.79
CA ALA A 174 31.63 -76.19 105.97
C ALA A 174 32.14 -75.90 107.39
N ASP A 175 31.79 -74.75 107.98
CA ASP A 175 32.10 -74.42 109.38
C ASP A 175 31.38 -75.35 110.36
N ALA A 176 30.11 -75.65 110.13
CA ALA A 176 29.35 -76.61 110.93
C ALA A 176 29.99 -78.01 110.86
N ALA A 177 30.38 -78.46 109.66
CA ALA A 177 31.10 -79.72 109.47
C ALA A 177 32.46 -79.73 110.18
N ARG A 178 33.24 -78.64 110.10
CA ARG A 178 34.51 -78.49 110.83
C ARG A 178 34.31 -78.57 112.34
N ARG A 179 33.32 -77.86 112.89
CA ARG A 179 32.99 -77.89 114.33
C ARG A 179 32.59 -79.30 114.79
N ARG A 180 31.83 -80.03 113.97
CA ARG A 180 31.47 -81.45 114.23
C ARG A 180 32.71 -82.34 114.26
N THR A 181 33.61 -82.21 113.29
CA THR A 181 34.85 -83.01 113.24
C THR A 181 35.81 -82.65 114.38
N GLY A 182 36.01 -81.36 114.67
CA GLY A 182 36.84 -80.92 115.79
C GLY A 182 36.27 -81.28 117.17
N ALA A 183 34.94 -81.32 117.32
CA ALA A 183 34.28 -81.84 118.52
C ALA A 183 34.40 -83.37 118.65
N ALA A 184 34.48 -84.10 117.52
CA ALA A 184 34.67 -85.55 117.50
C ALA A 184 36.08 -85.96 117.97
N GLU A 185 37.10 -85.13 117.74
CA GLU A 185 38.49 -85.42 118.14
C GLU A 185 38.74 -85.28 119.66
N GLN A 186 37.88 -84.59 120.42
CA GLN A 186 37.99 -84.48 121.89
C GLN A 186 37.15 -85.52 122.66
N ALA A 187 36.47 -86.47 121.99
CA ALA A 187 35.32 -87.16 122.54
C ALA A 187 35.44 -88.70 122.68
N ASP A 188 36.37 -89.19 123.51
CA ASP A 188 36.27 -90.55 124.08
C ASP A 188 35.55 -90.60 125.44
N ARG A 189 35.05 -89.48 126.00
CA ARG A 189 34.42 -89.49 127.35
C ARG A 189 33.06 -88.79 127.54
N LEU A 190 32.47 -88.10 126.55
CA LEU A 190 31.16 -87.42 126.72
C LEU A 190 30.25 -87.52 125.46
N VAL A 191 30.10 -88.74 124.94
CA VAL A 191 29.55 -89.03 123.59
C VAL A 191 28.06 -88.66 123.40
N ALA A 192 27.20 -88.71 124.41
CA ALA A 192 25.76 -88.50 124.21
C ALA A 192 25.34 -87.02 124.19
N ARG A 193 25.72 -86.22 125.19
CA ARG A 193 25.33 -84.79 125.28
C ARG A 193 26.03 -83.92 124.25
N ALA A 194 27.28 -84.22 123.92
CA ALA A 194 28.04 -83.48 122.91
C ALA A 194 27.50 -83.72 121.49
N THR A 195 26.98 -84.91 121.18
CA THR A 195 26.38 -85.22 119.88
C THR A 195 25.07 -84.47 119.68
N GLU A 196 24.22 -84.41 120.72
CA GLU A 196 22.97 -83.64 120.70
C GLU A 196 23.25 -82.12 120.56
N GLU A 197 24.26 -81.61 121.27
CA GLU A 197 24.67 -80.20 121.17
C GLU A 197 25.28 -79.86 119.80
N SER A 198 26.10 -80.74 119.21
CA SER A 198 26.66 -80.55 117.85
C SER A 198 25.57 -80.61 116.77
N GLN A 199 24.62 -81.54 116.87
CA GLN A 199 23.47 -81.60 115.97
C GLN A 199 22.59 -80.35 116.10
N ARG A 200 22.37 -79.88 117.32
CA ARG A 200 21.64 -78.64 117.57
C ARG A 200 22.34 -77.43 116.95
N LEU A 201 23.65 -77.28 117.15
CA LEU A 201 24.42 -76.19 116.55
C LEU A 201 24.43 -76.24 115.02
N THR A 202 24.46 -77.44 114.43
CA THR A 202 24.37 -77.64 112.99
C THR A 202 23.00 -77.23 112.45
N ALA A 203 21.92 -77.72 113.07
CA ALA A 203 20.56 -77.35 112.69
C ALA A 203 20.29 -75.85 112.86
N GLU A 204 20.85 -75.22 113.90
CA GLU A 204 20.77 -73.77 114.09
C GLU A 204 21.56 -72.99 113.01
N ALA A 205 22.73 -73.49 112.58
CA ALA A 205 23.51 -72.90 111.50
C ALA A 205 22.84 -73.07 110.13
N GLU A 206 22.34 -74.25 109.82
CA GLU A 206 21.56 -74.56 108.61
C GLU A 206 20.33 -73.67 108.52
N LYS A 207 19.54 -73.57 109.60
CA LYS A 207 18.36 -72.70 109.65
C LYS A 207 18.70 -71.23 109.41
N ARG A 208 19.83 -70.75 109.95
CA ARG A 208 20.31 -69.38 109.70
C ARG A 208 20.73 -69.19 108.24
N ALA A 209 21.48 -70.14 107.68
CA ALA A 209 21.95 -70.10 106.30
C ALA A 209 20.78 -70.15 105.29
N ASP A 210 19.82 -71.04 105.49
CA ASP A 210 18.60 -71.12 104.67
C ASP A 210 17.77 -69.84 104.78
N GLY A 211 17.69 -69.25 105.98
CA GLY A 211 17.06 -67.95 106.19
C GLY A 211 17.75 -66.83 105.41
N MET A 212 19.08 -66.81 105.37
CA MET A 212 19.87 -65.84 104.60
C MET A 212 19.70 -66.04 103.09
N VAL A 213 19.72 -67.28 102.59
CA VAL A 213 19.48 -67.58 101.17
C VAL A 213 18.05 -67.21 100.76
N ALA A 214 17.05 -67.50 101.59
CA ALA A 214 15.67 -67.11 101.33
C ALA A 214 15.51 -65.58 101.28
N ALA A 215 16.17 -64.85 102.19
CA ALA A 215 16.17 -63.38 102.19
C ALA A 215 16.88 -62.81 100.94
N ALA A 216 18.04 -63.36 100.57
CA ALA A 216 18.79 -62.93 99.39
C ALA A 216 18.04 -63.22 98.07
N ARG A 217 17.37 -64.37 97.97
CA ARG A 217 16.49 -64.68 96.82
C ARG A 217 15.34 -63.68 96.73
N LYS A 218 14.68 -63.40 97.85
CA LYS A 218 13.60 -62.40 97.91
C LYS A 218 14.08 -61.01 97.48
N GLU A 219 15.27 -60.61 97.92
CA GLU A 219 15.85 -59.31 97.53
C GLU A 219 16.24 -59.29 96.04
N SER A 220 16.81 -60.37 95.53
CA SER A 220 17.13 -60.52 94.10
C SER A 220 15.88 -60.42 93.22
N ASP A 221 14.81 -61.11 93.61
CA ASP A 221 13.53 -61.06 92.91
C ASP A 221 12.90 -59.67 92.97
N ARG A 222 13.08 -58.97 94.10
CA ARG A 222 12.65 -57.58 94.27
C ARG A 222 13.41 -56.64 93.32
N VAL A 223 14.74 -56.70 93.26
CA VAL A 223 15.57 -55.88 92.37
C VAL A 223 15.17 -56.10 90.90
N LEU A 224 14.96 -57.36 90.50
CA LEU A 224 14.48 -57.70 89.16
C LEU A 224 13.09 -57.13 88.86
N ALA A 225 12.17 -57.19 89.83
CA ALA A 225 10.83 -56.64 89.68
C ALA A 225 10.86 -55.11 89.55
N GLU A 226 11.64 -54.43 90.39
CA GLU A 226 11.83 -52.98 90.35
C GLU A 226 12.45 -52.51 89.03
N ALA A 227 13.50 -53.18 88.54
CA ALA A 227 14.13 -52.87 87.25
C ALA A 227 13.18 -53.10 86.06
N LYS A 228 12.40 -54.19 86.08
CA LYS A 228 11.40 -54.46 85.04
C LYS A 228 10.30 -53.41 85.02
N ALA A 229 9.81 -52.99 86.19
CA ALA A 229 8.79 -51.97 86.33
C ALA A 229 9.32 -50.60 85.85
N SER A 230 10.50 -50.19 86.30
CA SER A 230 11.13 -48.93 85.89
C SER A 230 11.40 -48.89 84.37
N GLY A 231 11.91 -49.98 83.79
CA GLY A 231 12.12 -50.07 82.35
C GLY A 231 10.81 -50.03 81.54
N ALA A 232 9.74 -50.66 82.04
CA ALA A 232 8.42 -50.57 81.41
C ALA A 232 7.87 -49.13 81.45
N GLU A 233 8.03 -48.45 82.59
CA GLU A 233 7.62 -47.05 82.76
C GLU A 233 8.41 -46.09 81.86
N LEU A 234 9.70 -46.33 81.64
CA LEU A 234 10.52 -45.53 80.72
C LEU A 234 10.06 -45.66 79.26
N VAL A 235 9.77 -46.90 78.82
CA VAL A 235 9.29 -47.15 77.45
C VAL A 235 7.91 -46.56 77.23
N GLU A 236 6.99 -46.70 78.18
CA GLU A 236 5.65 -46.12 78.06
C GLU A 236 5.70 -44.58 78.02
N ARG A 237 6.47 -43.93 78.91
CA ARG A 237 6.68 -42.47 78.83
C ARG A 237 7.24 -42.02 77.49
N SER A 238 8.26 -42.72 76.98
CA SER A 238 8.87 -42.38 75.70
C SER A 238 7.92 -42.58 74.51
N ARG A 239 7.00 -43.56 74.59
CA ARG A 239 5.94 -43.75 73.61
C ARG A 239 4.91 -42.63 73.67
N GLU A 240 4.52 -42.19 74.87
CA GLU A 240 3.60 -41.05 75.06
C GLU A 240 4.21 -39.75 74.50
N ASP A 241 5.48 -39.49 74.78
CA ASP A 241 6.21 -38.33 74.26
C ASP A 241 6.31 -38.37 72.72
N ALA A 242 6.66 -39.54 72.17
CA ALA A 242 6.71 -39.75 70.72
C ALA A 242 5.34 -39.56 70.04
N ASN A 243 4.27 -40.06 70.66
CA ASN A 243 2.90 -39.87 70.16
C ASN A 243 2.51 -38.39 70.20
N THR A 244 2.85 -37.67 71.27
CA THR A 244 2.59 -36.23 71.40
C THR A 244 3.29 -35.45 70.29
N LEU A 245 4.58 -35.71 70.07
CA LEU A 245 5.36 -35.08 69.01
C LEU A 245 4.79 -35.36 67.61
N LEU A 246 4.35 -36.60 67.35
CA LEU A 246 3.71 -36.97 66.08
C LEU A 246 2.35 -36.30 65.89
N GLU A 247 1.57 -36.14 66.95
CA GLU A 247 0.30 -35.41 66.91
C GLU A 247 0.50 -33.92 66.61
N GLU A 248 1.47 -33.27 67.27
CA GLU A 248 1.83 -31.88 67.03
C GLU A 248 2.29 -31.68 65.57
N ALA A 249 3.23 -32.50 65.08
CA ALA A 249 3.69 -32.43 63.70
C ALA A 249 2.55 -32.66 62.69
N ARG A 250 1.57 -33.53 63.00
CA ARG A 250 0.39 -33.73 62.15
C ARG A 250 -0.55 -32.52 62.17
N ARG A 251 -0.75 -31.88 63.32
CA ARG A 251 -1.55 -30.65 63.45
C ARG A 251 -0.89 -29.51 62.68
N ASP A 252 0.43 -29.34 62.81
CA ASP A 252 1.18 -28.31 62.09
C ASP A 252 1.14 -28.54 60.58
N ALA A 253 1.36 -29.77 60.12
CA ALA A 253 1.22 -30.11 58.70
C ALA A 253 -0.21 -29.92 58.15
N ALA A 254 -1.25 -30.05 58.99
CA ALA A 254 -2.62 -29.73 58.60
C ALA A 254 -2.82 -28.21 58.51
N ALA A 255 -2.34 -27.45 59.50
CA ALA A 255 -2.43 -25.99 59.51
C ALA A 255 -1.63 -25.33 58.36
N ILE A 256 -0.46 -25.88 58.01
CA ILE A 256 0.34 -25.39 56.87
C ILE A 256 -0.38 -25.70 55.55
N ARG A 257 -0.98 -26.89 55.40
CA ARG A 257 -1.78 -27.22 54.21
C ARG A 257 -2.97 -26.27 54.05
N GLU A 258 -3.69 -25.99 55.14
CA GLU A 258 -4.81 -25.04 55.13
C GLU A 258 -4.34 -23.63 54.73
N ARG A 259 -3.26 -23.13 55.33
CA ARG A 259 -2.66 -21.83 54.95
C ARG A 259 -2.17 -21.82 53.51
N ALA A 260 -1.60 -22.92 53.01
CA ALA A 260 -1.16 -23.03 51.63
C ALA A 260 -2.34 -23.05 50.65
N GLU A 261 -3.45 -23.69 51.01
CA GLU A 261 -4.71 -23.65 50.24
C GLU A 261 -5.34 -22.26 50.27
N GLU A 262 -5.34 -21.58 51.41
CA GLU A 262 -5.82 -20.20 51.52
C GLU A 262 -4.96 -19.24 50.69
N LEU A 263 -3.64 -19.38 50.74
CA LEU A 263 -2.71 -18.62 49.90
C LEU A 263 -2.99 -18.89 48.42
N ARG A 264 -3.17 -20.15 48.01
CA ARG A 264 -3.55 -20.50 46.63
C ARG A 264 -4.85 -19.83 46.22
N ARG A 265 -5.92 -19.95 47.01
CA ARG A 265 -7.22 -19.31 46.70
C ARG A 265 -7.10 -17.79 46.59
N ARG A 266 -6.35 -17.17 47.50
CA ARG A 266 -6.12 -15.72 47.49
C ARG A 266 -5.36 -15.31 46.24
N VAL A 267 -4.30 -16.02 45.87
CA VAL A 267 -3.53 -15.69 44.67
C VAL A 267 -4.32 -16.01 43.39
N GLU A 268 -5.08 -17.09 43.34
CA GLU A 268 -5.99 -17.37 42.23
C GLU A 268 -7.01 -16.24 42.04
N ALA A 269 -7.59 -15.75 43.12
CA ALA A 269 -8.49 -14.60 43.08
C ALA A 269 -7.77 -13.30 42.64
N GLU A 270 -6.59 -13.01 43.18
CA GLU A 270 -5.78 -11.85 42.77
C GLU A 270 -5.37 -11.95 41.29
N VAL A 271 -5.02 -13.14 40.79
CA VAL A 271 -4.73 -13.40 39.36
C VAL A 271 -5.97 -13.26 38.49
N GLU A 272 -7.14 -13.68 38.96
CA GLU A 272 -8.41 -13.48 38.24
C GLU A 272 -8.78 -12.00 38.18
N GLU A 273 -8.64 -11.25 39.29
CA GLU A 273 -8.84 -9.80 39.30
C GLU A 273 -7.86 -9.06 38.40
N LEU A 274 -6.57 -9.46 38.39
CA LEU A 274 -5.56 -8.92 37.49
C LEU A 274 -5.88 -9.24 36.03
N HIS A 275 -6.31 -10.47 35.71
CA HIS A 275 -6.79 -10.84 34.38
C HIS A 275 -7.97 -9.98 33.94
N ASP A 276 -8.96 -9.82 34.80
CA ASP A 276 -10.16 -9.04 34.52
C ASP A 276 -9.81 -7.57 34.30
N ARG A 277 -8.95 -7.01 35.15
CA ARG A 277 -8.45 -5.63 35.00
C ARG A 277 -7.67 -5.47 33.69
N ALA A 278 -6.68 -6.32 33.44
CA ALA A 278 -5.87 -6.29 32.23
C ALA A 278 -6.72 -6.46 30.95
N ARG A 279 -7.74 -7.32 30.97
CA ARG A 279 -8.70 -7.46 29.87
C ARG A 279 -9.53 -6.20 29.66
N ARG A 280 -10.04 -5.59 30.74
CA ARG A 280 -10.82 -4.34 30.66
C ARG A 280 -9.96 -3.21 30.12
N GLU A 281 -8.77 -3.00 30.68
CA GLU A 281 -7.83 -1.98 30.23
C GLU A 281 -7.38 -2.21 28.78
N SER A 282 -7.04 -3.44 28.40
CA SER A 282 -6.71 -3.80 27.02
C SER A 282 -7.87 -3.61 26.04
N ALA A 283 -9.11 -3.87 26.49
CA ALA A 283 -10.30 -3.63 25.68
C ALA A 283 -10.57 -2.14 25.52
N GLU A 284 -10.42 -1.35 26.57
CA GLU A 284 -10.57 0.11 26.55
C GLU A 284 -9.50 0.77 25.68
N GLN A 285 -8.23 0.38 25.84
CA GLN A 285 -7.13 0.84 25.00
C GLN A 285 -7.36 0.48 23.53
N ALA A 286 -7.81 -0.74 23.24
CA ALA A 286 -8.13 -1.16 21.88
C ALA A 286 -9.32 -0.39 21.29
N ARG A 287 -10.36 -0.10 22.08
CA ARG A 287 -11.48 0.75 21.64
C ARG A 287 -11.01 2.16 21.36
N ALA A 288 -10.29 2.78 22.29
CA ALA A 288 -9.76 4.14 22.13
C ALA A 288 -8.74 4.23 20.96
N ALA A 289 -7.95 3.19 20.74
CA ALA A 289 -7.07 3.07 19.58
C ALA A 289 -7.88 2.93 18.28
N GLY A 290 -8.87 2.05 18.24
CA GLY A 290 -9.79 1.88 17.11
C GLY A 290 -10.48 3.18 16.72
N GLU A 291 -11.07 3.89 17.68
CA GLU A 291 -11.69 5.20 17.43
C GLU A 291 -10.72 6.24 16.88
N ARG A 292 -9.46 6.24 17.35
CA ARG A 292 -8.42 7.14 16.82
C ARG A 292 -8.05 6.78 15.39
N VAL A 293 -7.91 5.48 15.10
CA VAL A 293 -7.64 4.97 13.75
C VAL A 293 -8.79 5.33 12.80
N ASP A 294 -10.04 5.09 13.21
CA ASP A 294 -11.22 5.40 12.40
C ASP A 294 -11.31 6.90 12.11
N LYS A 295 -11.04 7.75 13.11
CA LYS A 295 -10.98 9.22 12.92
C LYS A 295 -9.87 9.64 11.95
N LEU A 296 -8.68 9.04 12.05
CA LEU A 296 -7.56 9.34 11.16
C LEU A 296 -7.84 8.90 9.72
N MET A 297 -8.38 7.69 9.53
CA MET A 297 -8.76 7.18 8.21
C MET A 297 -9.85 8.03 7.59
N ARG A 298 -10.89 8.36 8.36
CA ARG A 298 -11.96 9.23 7.90
C ARG A 298 -11.44 10.62 7.52
N ALA A 299 -10.58 11.23 8.34
CA ALA A 299 -9.98 12.52 8.01
C ALA A 299 -9.11 12.45 6.74
N ALA A 300 -8.37 11.34 6.52
CA ALA A 300 -7.58 11.14 5.31
C ALA A 300 -8.46 10.94 4.06
N GLU A 301 -9.58 10.22 4.19
CA GLU A 301 -10.56 10.05 3.12
C GLU A 301 -11.26 11.37 2.79
N GLU A 302 -11.68 12.14 3.80
CA GLU A 302 -12.26 13.47 3.62
C GLU A 302 -11.28 14.40 2.88
N GLN A 303 -10.01 14.44 3.30
CA GLN A 303 -8.96 15.20 2.61
C GLN A 303 -8.75 14.73 1.15
N ARG A 304 -8.85 13.42 0.88
CA ARG A 304 -8.76 12.89 -0.48
C ARG A 304 -9.95 13.35 -1.34
N GLU A 305 -11.16 13.30 -0.81
CA GLU A 305 -12.34 13.76 -1.54
C GLU A 305 -12.29 15.27 -1.79
N GLU A 306 -11.89 16.08 -0.80
CA GLU A 306 -11.65 17.51 -0.98
C GLU A 306 -10.60 17.79 -2.06
N ALA A 307 -9.49 17.04 -2.08
CA ALA A 307 -8.46 17.17 -3.11
C ALA A 307 -8.98 16.78 -4.51
N ARG A 308 -9.80 15.73 -4.61
CA ARG A 308 -10.44 15.30 -5.86
C ARG A 308 -11.42 16.34 -6.39
N GLU A 309 -12.26 16.90 -5.52
CA GLU A 309 -13.20 17.96 -5.89
C GLU A 309 -12.47 19.22 -6.38
N ALA A 310 -11.42 19.64 -5.66
CA ALA A 310 -10.58 20.75 -6.07
C ALA A 310 -9.92 20.51 -7.43
N ALA A 311 -9.41 19.31 -7.67
CA ALA A 311 -8.80 18.94 -8.95
C ALA A 311 -9.82 18.86 -10.09
N ALA A 312 -11.01 18.33 -9.84
CA ALA A 312 -12.13 18.32 -10.79
C ALA A 312 -12.54 19.74 -11.18
N LYS A 313 -12.57 20.67 -10.22
CA LYS A 313 -12.85 22.08 -10.48
C LYS A 313 -11.77 22.72 -11.37
N ILE A 314 -10.49 22.49 -11.08
CA ILE A 314 -9.38 22.98 -11.92
C ILE A 314 -9.51 22.45 -13.36
N MET A 315 -9.83 21.16 -13.52
CA MET A 315 -10.05 20.57 -14.84
C MET A 315 -11.26 21.17 -15.58
N ALA A 316 -12.36 21.44 -14.87
CA ALA A 316 -13.54 22.08 -15.45
C ALA A 316 -13.25 23.52 -15.91
N GLU A 317 -12.55 24.30 -15.08
CA GLU A 317 -12.12 25.67 -15.40
C GLU A 317 -11.16 25.68 -16.60
N ALA A 318 -10.17 24.79 -16.63
CA ALA A 318 -9.23 24.67 -17.74
C ALA A 318 -9.94 24.28 -19.05
N ASN A 319 -10.89 23.34 -19.02
CA ASN A 319 -11.69 22.97 -20.18
C ASN A 319 -12.57 24.14 -20.68
N ALA A 320 -13.17 24.90 -19.76
CA ALA A 320 -13.97 26.07 -20.11
C ALA A 320 -13.10 27.14 -20.79
N GLU A 321 -11.91 27.42 -20.25
CA GLU A 321 -10.99 28.42 -20.81
C GLU A 321 -10.41 27.97 -22.16
N ALA A 322 -9.98 26.70 -22.26
CA ALA A 322 -9.59 26.07 -23.53
C ALA A 322 -10.71 26.13 -24.58
N GLY A 323 -11.96 25.98 -24.16
CA GLY A 323 -13.14 26.15 -25.01
C GLY A 323 -13.29 27.60 -25.50
N LYS A 324 -13.17 28.59 -24.61
CA LYS A 324 -13.26 30.02 -24.97
C LYS A 324 -12.17 30.42 -25.96
N VAL A 325 -10.92 30.01 -25.74
CA VAL A 325 -9.78 30.32 -26.62
C VAL A 325 -10.02 29.77 -28.03
N ARG A 326 -10.43 28.50 -28.13
CA ARG A 326 -10.76 27.88 -29.43
C ARG A 326 -11.93 28.57 -30.13
N ILE A 327 -13.01 28.89 -29.41
CA ILE A 327 -14.18 29.59 -29.97
C ILE A 327 -13.80 31.01 -30.46
N ALA A 328 -13.00 31.75 -29.68
CA ALA A 328 -12.55 33.08 -30.06
C ALA A 328 -11.69 33.06 -31.33
N ALA A 329 -10.79 32.07 -31.44
CA ALA A 329 -9.97 31.87 -32.63
C ALA A 329 -10.79 31.49 -33.87
N VAL A 330 -11.80 30.61 -33.72
CA VAL A 330 -12.72 30.27 -34.81
C VAL A 330 -13.50 31.50 -35.27
N ARG A 331 -14.04 32.30 -34.33
CA ARG A 331 -14.76 33.54 -34.67
C ARG A 331 -13.86 34.55 -35.40
N LYS A 332 -12.61 34.71 -34.96
CA LYS A 332 -11.64 35.60 -35.60
C LYS A 332 -11.25 35.11 -36.99
N ALA A 333 -11.03 33.80 -37.15
CA ALA A 333 -10.77 33.16 -38.44
C ALA A 333 -11.94 33.33 -39.42
N GLU A 334 -13.17 33.09 -38.96
CA GLU A 334 -14.39 33.30 -39.75
C GLU A 334 -14.57 34.77 -40.17
N ALA A 335 -14.29 35.71 -39.26
CA ALA A 335 -14.38 37.14 -39.55
C ALA A 335 -13.35 37.56 -40.62
N LEU A 336 -12.09 37.12 -40.49
CA LEU A 336 -11.02 37.37 -41.48
C LEU A 336 -11.38 36.79 -42.86
N LEU A 337 -11.89 35.56 -42.90
CA LEU A 337 -12.32 34.93 -44.16
C LEU A 337 -13.50 35.69 -44.78
N LYS A 338 -14.49 36.08 -43.99
CA LYS A 338 -15.65 36.83 -44.49
C LYS A 338 -15.26 38.22 -45.02
N GLU A 339 -14.39 38.94 -44.31
CA GLU A 339 -13.89 40.24 -44.75
C GLU A 339 -13.12 40.14 -46.08
N THR A 340 -12.24 39.15 -46.18
CA THR A 340 -11.43 38.94 -47.40
C THR A 340 -12.25 38.37 -48.56
N GLU A 341 -13.28 37.58 -48.30
CA GLU A 341 -14.27 37.18 -49.32
C GLU A 341 -15.06 38.39 -49.85
N LEU A 342 -15.43 39.34 -48.99
CA LEU A 342 -16.07 40.58 -49.42
C LEU A 342 -15.11 41.43 -50.27
N GLN A 343 -13.85 41.57 -49.86
CA GLN A 343 -12.82 42.26 -50.66
C GLN A 343 -12.57 41.56 -52.00
N ARG A 344 -12.56 40.22 -52.03
CA ARG A 344 -12.43 39.44 -53.26
C ARG A 344 -13.63 39.65 -54.18
N THR A 345 -14.85 39.64 -53.65
CA THR A 345 -16.04 39.88 -54.49
C THR A 345 -16.06 41.30 -55.06
N ALA A 346 -15.63 42.31 -54.29
CA ALA A 346 -15.45 43.68 -54.77
C ALA A 346 -14.40 43.78 -55.89
N THR A 347 -13.19 43.24 -55.67
CA THR A 347 -12.12 43.25 -56.70
C THR A 347 -12.50 42.46 -57.95
N LEU A 348 -13.27 41.36 -57.81
CA LEU A 348 -13.82 40.63 -58.94
C LEU A 348 -14.91 41.42 -59.69
N ALA A 349 -15.70 42.23 -58.99
CA ALA A 349 -16.68 43.12 -59.61
C ALA A 349 -15.98 44.23 -60.40
N GLU A 350 -14.97 44.89 -59.82
CA GLU A 350 -14.11 45.87 -60.51
C GLU A 350 -13.47 45.27 -61.77
N ALA A 351 -12.91 44.06 -61.67
CA ALA A 351 -12.34 43.34 -62.81
C ALA A 351 -13.37 43.01 -63.91
N ARG A 352 -14.64 42.80 -63.55
CA ARG A 352 -15.74 42.57 -64.51
C ARG A 352 -16.17 43.89 -65.15
N GLU A 353 -16.31 44.96 -64.37
CA GLU A 353 -16.68 46.29 -64.86
C GLU A 353 -15.63 46.84 -65.81
N ALA A 354 -14.34 46.77 -65.46
CA ALA A 354 -13.24 47.16 -66.34
C ALA A 354 -13.28 46.42 -67.68
N ARG A 355 -13.54 45.10 -67.64
CA ARG A 355 -13.69 44.29 -68.87
C ARG A 355 -14.91 44.70 -69.69
N VAL A 356 -16.09 44.87 -69.07
CA VAL A 356 -17.32 45.26 -69.79
C VAL A 356 -17.18 46.66 -70.38
N GLN A 357 -16.53 47.58 -69.66
CA GLN A 357 -16.26 48.92 -70.14
C GLN A 357 -15.30 48.90 -71.34
N ALA A 358 -14.21 48.13 -71.26
CA ALA A 358 -13.30 47.93 -72.38
C ALA A 358 -13.98 47.24 -73.58
N GLU A 359 -14.88 46.26 -73.37
CA GLU A 359 -15.67 45.64 -74.44
C GLU A 359 -16.61 46.65 -75.11
N ARG A 360 -17.26 47.53 -74.33
CA ARG A 360 -18.11 48.61 -74.85
C ARG A 360 -17.32 49.64 -75.65
N GLU A 361 -16.18 50.06 -75.12
CA GLU A 361 -15.28 51.01 -75.78
C GLU A 361 -14.68 50.41 -77.05
N ALA A 362 -14.22 49.16 -77.02
CA ALA A 362 -13.75 48.43 -78.20
C ALA A 362 -14.85 48.30 -79.26
N THR A 363 -16.07 47.94 -78.86
CA THR A 363 -17.23 47.88 -79.77
C THR A 363 -17.52 49.26 -80.36
N ARG A 364 -17.49 50.31 -79.55
CA ARG A 364 -17.71 51.69 -80.01
C ARG A 364 -16.64 52.14 -81.00
N MET A 365 -15.36 51.90 -80.71
CA MET A 365 -14.25 52.21 -81.61
C MET A 365 -14.38 51.48 -82.94
N VAL A 366 -14.77 50.19 -82.92
CA VAL A 366 -15.01 49.40 -84.13
C VAL A 366 -16.22 49.93 -84.91
N GLU A 367 -17.34 50.27 -84.26
CA GLU A 367 -18.53 50.81 -84.91
C GLU A 367 -18.32 52.23 -85.45
N GLU A 368 -17.59 53.09 -84.74
CA GLU A 368 -17.17 54.41 -85.23
C GLU A 368 -16.24 54.26 -86.43
N GLY A 369 -15.25 53.36 -86.38
CA GLY A 369 -14.39 53.03 -87.51
C GLY A 369 -15.17 52.49 -88.73
N LYS A 370 -16.19 51.64 -88.52
CA LYS A 370 -17.09 51.19 -89.59
C LYS A 370 -17.94 52.32 -90.17
N ARG A 371 -18.46 53.22 -89.35
CA ARG A 371 -19.25 54.39 -89.82
C ARG A 371 -18.39 55.36 -90.60
N GLU A 372 -17.15 55.59 -90.19
CA GLU A 372 -16.20 56.39 -90.95
C GLU A 372 -15.86 55.74 -92.30
N LEU A 373 -15.64 54.43 -92.31
CA LEU A 373 -15.51 53.65 -93.55
C LEU A 373 -16.74 53.79 -94.46
N GLU A 374 -17.96 53.68 -93.91
CA GLU A 374 -19.21 53.83 -94.66
C GLU A 374 -19.40 55.25 -95.19
N GLN A 375 -19.09 56.29 -94.39
CA GLN A 375 -19.14 57.68 -94.84
C GLN A 375 -18.12 57.96 -95.94
N LEU A 376 -16.92 57.40 -95.85
CA LEU A 376 -15.92 57.46 -96.92
C LEU A 376 -16.37 56.70 -98.16
N ALA A 377 -17.05 55.55 -97.99
CA ALA A 377 -17.64 54.80 -99.08
C ALA A 377 -18.77 55.56 -99.78
N ARG A 378 -19.65 56.23 -99.03
CA ARG A 378 -20.74 57.07 -99.57
C ARG A 378 -20.22 58.34 -100.24
N ARG A 379 -19.31 59.09 -99.60
CA ARG A 379 -18.63 60.24 -100.23
C ARG A 379 -17.96 59.84 -101.53
N ARG A 380 -17.41 58.62 -101.60
CA ARG A 380 -16.86 58.07 -102.83
C ARG A 380 -17.91 57.72 -103.88
N GLU A 381 -19.06 57.19 -103.48
CA GLU A 381 -20.20 56.97 -104.39
C GLU A 381 -20.70 58.29 -104.96
N ASP A 382 -20.83 59.32 -104.13
CA ASP A 382 -21.18 60.69 -104.54
C ASP A 382 -20.13 61.30 -105.47
N ILE A 383 -18.83 61.17 -105.15
CA ILE A 383 -17.73 61.64 -106.01
C ILE A 383 -17.71 60.87 -107.34
N ASN A 384 -17.94 59.56 -107.35
CA ASN A 384 -18.02 58.78 -108.58
C ASN A 384 -19.24 59.17 -109.41
N ALA A 385 -20.39 59.43 -108.78
CA ALA A 385 -21.57 59.96 -109.47
C ALA A 385 -21.31 61.37 -110.04
N GLU A 386 -20.55 62.21 -109.35
CA GLU A 386 -20.13 63.53 -109.84
C GLU A 386 -19.13 63.42 -110.99
N ILE A 387 -18.19 62.47 -110.94
CA ILE A 387 -17.28 62.18 -112.05
C ILE A 387 -18.07 61.69 -113.27
N SER A 388 -19.06 60.82 -113.09
CA SER A 388 -19.96 60.41 -114.17
C SER A 388 -20.76 61.58 -114.73
N ARG A 389 -21.27 62.49 -113.89
CA ARG A 389 -21.97 63.72 -114.35
C ARG A 389 -21.07 64.69 -115.10
N VAL A 390 -19.81 64.85 -114.67
CA VAL A 390 -18.82 65.67 -115.38
C VAL A 390 -18.42 65.01 -116.70
N GLN A 391 -18.36 63.68 -116.77
CA GLN A 391 -18.18 62.93 -118.02
C GLN A 391 -19.38 63.09 -118.97
N ASP A 392 -20.61 63.02 -118.46
CA ASP A 392 -21.83 63.29 -119.24
C ASP A 392 -21.89 64.74 -119.74
N MET A 393 -21.40 65.72 -118.97
CA MET A 393 -21.34 67.13 -119.36
C MET A 393 -20.21 67.42 -120.37
N LEU A 394 -19.12 66.64 -120.34
CA LEU A 394 -18.05 66.68 -121.34
C LEU A 394 -18.48 66.04 -122.67
N GLU A 395 -19.31 65.01 -122.64
CA GLU A 395 -19.91 64.39 -123.84
C GLU A 395 -20.97 65.31 -124.50
N ALA A 396 -21.63 66.16 -123.70
CA ALA A 396 -22.57 67.18 -124.19
C ALA A 396 -21.92 68.45 -124.78
N LEU A 397 -20.61 68.67 -124.57
CA LEU A 397 -19.84 69.80 -125.12
C LEU A 397 -19.03 69.45 -126.38
N GLU A 398 -19.00 68.18 -126.79
CA GLU A 398 -18.40 67.72 -128.06
C GLU A 398 -19.38 67.73 -129.25
N SER A 399 -20.64 68.14 -129.06
CA SER A 399 -21.68 68.10 -130.10
C SER A 399 -22.18 69.48 -130.56
N PHE A 400 -21.34 70.29 -131.22
CA PHE A 400 -21.76 71.41 -132.09
C PHE A 400 -20.74 71.64 -133.24
N GLU A 401 -21.14 71.25 -134.47
CA GLU A 401 -20.58 71.52 -135.84
C GLU A 401 -19.12 71.12 -136.19
N ALA A 402 -18.77 70.37 -137.26
CA ALA A 402 -19.40 69.72 -138.42
C ALA A 402 -18.33 68.83 -139.17
N PRO A 403 -18.61 68.06 -140.24
CA PRO A 403 -19.53 66.92 -140.37
C PRO A 403 -18.87 65.59 -140.89
N LYS A 404 -19.66 64.51 -140.84
CA LYS A 404 -19.39 63.05 -140.98
C LYS A 404 -19.07 62.56 -142.41
N PRO A 405 -18.48 61.34 -142.55
CA PRO A 405 -19.30 60.15 -142.78
C PRO A 405 -19.01 59.00 -141.79
N ALA A 406 -20.07 58.36 -141.28
CA ALA A 406 -20.02 57.41 -140.16
C ALA A 406 -19.57 56.00 -140.60
N GLY A 407 -18.44 55.56 -140.06
CA GLY A 407 -17.86 54.23 -140.27
C GLY A 407 -18.59 53.14 -139.49
N THR A 408 -18.89 52.05 -140.19
CA THR A 408 -19.47 50.81 -139.71
C THR A 408 -18.37 49.83 -139.29
N ALA A 409 -18.15 49.67 -137.98
CA ALA A 409 -17.42 48.52 -137.42
C ALA A 409 -18.24 47.97 -136.26
N LYS A 410 -18.90 46.83 -136.51
CA LYS A 410 -19.75 46.12 -135.54
C LYS A 410 -19.46 44.63 -135.68
N SER A 411 -18.87 44.04 -134.65
CA SER A 411 -19.44 42.89 -133.94
C SER A 411 -18.55 42.51 -132.76
N ALA A 412 -19.13 42.70 -131.58
CA ALA A 412 -18.53 42.59 -130.26
C ALA A 412 -18.94 41.26 -129.61
N LYS A 413 -17.99 40.61 -128.93
CA LYS A 413 -18.23 39.76 -127.77
C LYS A 413 -16.87 39.40 -127.15
N GLY A 414 -16.58 39.91 -125.95
CA GLY A 414 -15.35 39.63 -125.23
C GLY A 414 -15.66 39.20 -123.79
N GLN A 415 -15.26 37.97 -123.46
CA GLN A 415 -15.15 37.39 -122.11
C GLN A 415 -14.51 35.98 -122.23
N PRO A 416 -13.82 35.43 -121.21
CA PRO A 416 -12.95 36.03 -120.20
C PRO A 416 -11.55 35.35 -120.09
N GLY A 417 -10.67 36.00 -119.32
CA GLY A 417 -10.09 35.37 -118.13
C GLY A 417 -8.76 34.64 -118.28
N SER A 418 -7.65 35.37 -118.11
CA SER A 418 -6.33 34.79 -117.85
C SER A 418 -5.78 35.38 -116.54
N VAL A 419 -5.76 34.57 -115.47
CA VAL A 419 -4.98 34.81 -114.26
C VAL A 419 -3.87 33.75 -114.16
N THR A 420 -2.65 34.26 -114.11
CA THR A 420 -1.37 33.62 -113.77
C THR A 420 -1.42 33.04 -112.35
N ALA A 421 -1.14 31.74 -112.15
CA ALA A 421 0.19 31.12 -111.89
C ALA A 421 0.86 31.63 -110.59
N GLY A 422 1.31 30.82 -109.62
CA GLY A 422 1.46 29.36 -109.48
C GLY A 422 1.34 28.95 -107.99
N ALA A 423 0.94 27.71 -107.66
CA ALA A 423 1.81 26.54 -107.43
C ALA A 423 2.83 26.75 -106.28
N GLY A 424 2.86 25.98 -105.19
CA GLY A 424 2.10 24.79 -104.83
C GLY A 424 2.57 24.17 -103.49
N ALA A 425 1.97 23.02 -103.21
CA ALA A 425 2.41 21.90 -102.37
C ALA A 425 2.93 22.14 -100.93
N GLY A 426 2.19 21.59 -99.95
CA GLY A 426 2.77 21.05 -98.71
C GLY A 426 3.49 19.71 -98.97
N PRO A 427 3.66 18.79 -97.98
CA PRO A 427 3.35 18.88 -96.55
C PRO A 427 4.51 18.36 -95.63
N GLY A 428 4.33 18.48 -94.31
CA GLY A 428 4.91 17.56 -93.31
C GLY A 428 6.04 18.06 -92.38
N ARG A 429 5.72 18.11 -91.06
CA ARG A 429 6.46 17.73 -89.80
C ARG A 429 7.95 17.30 -89.89
N PRO A 430 8.73 17.15 -88.77
CA PRO A 430 8.55 17.52 -87.34
C PRO A 430 9.82 18.08 -86.62
N ALA A 431 9.66 18.40 -85.33
CA ALA A 431 10.58 18.20 -84.18
C ALA A 431 12.10 18.51 -84.25
N GLY A 432 12.57 19.27 -83.25
CA GLY A 432 13.63 18.77 -82.36
C GLY A 432 14.82 19.68 -82.03
N LYS A 433 14.96 19.94 -80.71
CA LYS A 433 16.21 19.99 -79.90
C LYS A 433 17.14 21.22 -80.08
N ARG A 434 17.44 22.04 -79.05
CA ARG A 434 18.37 21.88 -77.87
C ARG A 434 19.44 23.02 -77.95
N PRO A 435 20.42 23.15 -77.04
CA PRO A 435 20.52 23.01 -75.56
C PRO A 435 20.81 24.41 -74.95
N GLY A 436 21.13 24.69 -73.68
CA GLY A 436 21.53 23.99 -72.45
C GLY A 436 22.18 25.04 -71.54
N GLY A 437 22.16 24.81 -70.22
CA GLY A 437 22.76 25.69 -69.20
C GLY A 437 22.02 25.59 -67.89
#